data_AF-A0A5U5NDK0-F1
#
_entry.id   AF-A0A5U5NDK0-F1
#
_cell.length_a   1.000
_cell.length_b   1.000
_cell.length_c   1.000
_cell.angle_alpha   90.00
_cell.angle_beta   90.00
_cell.angle_gamma   90.00
#
_symmetry.space_group_name_H-M   'P 1'
#
loop_
_entity.id
_entity.type
_entity.pdbx_description
1 polymer ?
#
loop_
_entity_poly.entity_id
_entity_poly.type
_entity_poly.pdbx_seq_one_letter_code
_entity_poly.pdbx_strand_id
1 'polypeptide(L)' 'SPGVPWVNALHAPVSLALKSGNFGDESFFIRAQREFQV' A
#
# COMPACT_ATOMS: atom_id res chain seq x y z
N SER A 1 1.27 5.27 4.60
CA SER A 1 0.46 6.28 5.32
C SER A 1 -0.33 5.65 6.46
N PRO A 2 -0.66 6.39 7.55
CA PRO A 2 -1.46 5.86 8.65
C PRO A 2 -2.78 5.26 8.15
N GLY A 3 -3.10 4.04 8.58
CA GLY A 3 -4.35 3.35 8.22
C GLY A 3 -4.39 2.71 6.83
N VAL A 4 -3.27 2.67 6.09
CA VAL A 4 -3.17 1.95 4.81
C VAL A 4 -2.01 0.95 4.88
N PRO A 5 -2.25 -0.30 5.28
CA PRO A 5 -1.21 -1.30 5.40
C PRO A 5 -0.85 -1.92 4.03
N TRP A 6 0.37 -2.44 3.94
CA TRP A 6 0.72 -3.44 2.94
C TRP A 6 0.28 -4.83 3.41
N VAL A 7 -0.33 -5.59 2.52
CA VAL A 7 -0.76 -6.97 2.76
C VAL A 7 -0.26 -7.87 1.63
N ASN A 8 -0.01 -9.14 1.95
CA ASN A 8 0.39 -10.15 0.98
C ASN A 8 -0.72 -11.17 0.78
N ALA A 9 -0.90 -11.61 -0.47
CA ALA A 9 -1.77 -12.73 -0.76
C ALA A 9 -1.22 -14.03 -0.15
N LEU A 10 -2.11 -14.91 0.32
CA LEU A 10 -1.72 -16.15 0.99
C LEU A 10 -1.21 -17.23 0.03
N HIS A 11 -1.66 -17.18 -1.24
CA HIS A 11 -1.44 -18.25 -2.23
C HIS A 11 -0.86 -17.73 -3.55
N ALA A 12 -0.35 -16.50 -3.57
CA ALA A 12 0.23 -15.89 -4.76
C ALA A 12 1.31 -14.86 -4.35
N PRO A 13 2.34 -14.63 -5.19
CA PRO A 13 3.36 -13.62 -4.94
C PRO A 13 2.82 -12.22 -5.30
N VAL A 14 1.77 -11.79 -4.60
CA VAL A 14 1.09 -10.51 -4.84
C VAL A 14 1.03 -9.72 -3.54
N SER A 15 1.47 -8.47 -3.60
CA SER A 15 1.40 -7.51 -2.49
C SER A 15 0.49 -6.34 -2.86
N LEU A 16 -0.32 -5.90 -1.90
CA LEU A 16 -1.34 -4.85 -2.12
C LEU A 16 -1.28 -3.80 -1.01
N ALA A 17 -1.46 -2.54 -1.39
CA ALA A 17 -1.76 -1.44 -0.48
C ALA A 17 -3.23 -1.03 -0.67
N LEU A 18 -4.10 -1.37 0.28
CA LEU A 18 -5.55 -1.18 0.17
C LEU A 18 -5.99 0.18 0.74
N LYS A 19 -6.00 1.21 -0.13
CA LYS A 19 -6.33 2.59 0.26
C LYS A 19 -7.84 2.86 0.18
N SER A 20 -8.48 3.16 1.30
CA SER A 20 -9.82 3.75 1.30
C SER A 20 -9.82 5.13 0.62
N GLY A 21 -10.93 5.55 0.02
CA GLY A 21 -11.04 6.78 -0.77
C GLY A 21 -10.47 8.02 -0.06
N ASN A 22 -10.80 8.18 1.23
CA ASN A 22 -10.42 9.34 2.05
C ASN A 22 -9.06 9.21 2.77
N PHE A 23 -8.31 8.13 2.54
CA PHE A 23 -7.02 7.89 3.19
C PHE A 23 -5.85 8.24 2.27
N GLY A 24 -4.72 8.62 2.86
CA GLY A 24 -3.52 9.05 2.15
C GLY A 24 -3.57 10.53 1.76
N ASP A 25 -2.40 11.10 1.51
CA ASP A 25 -2.27 12.45 0.95
C ASP A 25 -1.98 12.40 -0.56
N GLU A 26 -1.80 13.57 -1.17
CA GLU A 26 -1.50 13.70 -2.61
C GLU A 26 -0.28 12.88 -3.07
N SER A 27 0.69 12.65 -2.19
CA SER A 27 1.91 11.90 -2.48
C SER A 27 1.80 10.40 -2.16
N PHE A 28 0.63 9.91 -1.77
CA PHE A 28 0.44 8.53 -1.31
C PHE A 28 1.01 7.49 -2.28
N PHE A 29 0.67 7.57 -3.57
CA PHE A 29 1.08 6.55 -4.55
C PHE A 29 2.60 6.47 -4.73
N ILE A 30 3.28 7.63 -4.76
CA ILE A 30 4.74 7.70 -4.88
C ILE A 30 5.40 7.09 -3.64
N ARG A 31 4.90 7.44 -2.45
CA ARG A 31 5.46 6.89 -1.20
C ARG A 31 5.20 5.40 -1.06
N ALA A 32 3.98 4.93 -1.37
CA ALA A 32 3.64 3.51 -1.29
C ALA A 32 4.62 2.67 -2.12
N GLN A 33 4.95 3.09 -3.35
CA GLN A 33 5.92 2.38 -4.20
C GLN A 33 7.35 2.39 -3.63
N ARG A 34 7.78 3.47 -2.97
CA ARG A 34 9.11 3.55 -2.32
C ARG A 34 9.18 2.71 -1.04
N GLU A 35 8.07 2.65 -0.29
CA GLU A 35 7.94 1.89 0.94
C GLU A 35 7.81 0.39 0.68
N PHE A 36 7.39 -0.02 -0.53
CA PHE A 36 7.35 -1.43 -0.91
C PHE A 36 8.77 -1.99 -0.96
N GLN A 37 9.09 -2.87 -0.01
CA GLN A 37 10.35 -3.61 0.05
C GLN A 37 10.09 -5.03 -0.45
N VAL A 38 10.87 -5.49 -1.43
CA VAL A 38 10.85 -6.85 -1.99
C VAL A 38 11.77 -7.77 -1.22
#